data_AF-A0A8S1KMW7-F1
#
_entry.id   AF-A0A8S1KMW7-F1
#
_cell.length_a   1.000
_cell.length_b   1.000
_cell.length_c   1.000
_cell.angle_alpha   90.00
_cell.angle_beta   90.00
_cell.angle_gamma   90.00
#
_symmetry.space_group_name_H-M   'P 1'
#
loop_
_entity.id
_entity.type
_entity.pdbx_description
1 polymer ?
#
loop_
_entity_poly.entity_id
_entity_poly.type
_entity_poly.pdbx_seq_one_letter_code
_entity_poly.pdbx_strand_id
1 'polypeptide(L)'
;MDQENNCIPFIKVQWFYRKTELIGLQKDHLDCISENEVFKTNEFDYIEIESIIGLAIILSYEEYDHIEELNDNIFFMRASYINEKLLPPFEQWKKICVCKRPANPDLKYVFCEICKQWIHLKCIGLSQDQAKRLQKYICPECKKN
;
A
#
# COMPACT_ATOMS: atom_id res chain seq x y z
N MET A 1 -42.02 -19.44 31.22
CA MET A 1 -41.79 -18.27 30.34
C MET A 1 -40.29 -18.12 30.28
N ASP A 2 -39.71 -18.80 29.31
CA ASP A 2 -38.26 -18.90 29.18
C ASP A 2 -37.74 -17.50 28.84
N GLN A 3 -36.96 -16.92 29.74
CA GLN A 3 -36.07 -15.84 29.38
C GLN A 3 -35.02 -16.47 28.50
N GLU A 4 -35.22 -16.44 27.18
CA GLU A 4 -34.18 -16.73 26.21
C GLU A 4 -33.01 -15.80 26.57
N ASN A 5 -31.98 -16.38 27.18
CA ASN A 5 -30.70 -15.73 27.42
C ASN A 5 -30.12 -15.40 26.05
N ASN A 6 -30.46 -14.23 25.53
CA ASN A 6 -29.96 -13.74 24.26
C ASN A 6 -28.47 -13.39 24.44
N CYS A 7 -27.62 -14.40 24.30
CA CYS A 7 -26.17 -14.24 24.37
C CYS A 7 -25.71 -13.65 23.04
N ILE A 8 -25.50 -12.34 23.01
CA ILE A 8 -24.92 -11.66 21.85
C ILE A 8 -23.42 -12.00 21.82
N PRO A 9 -22.93 -12.72 20.79
CA PRO A 9 -21.53 -13.12 20.76
C PRO A 9 -20.66 -11.96 20.27
N PHE A 10 -19.64 -11.64 21.05
CA PHE A 10 -18.61 -10.65 20.69
C PHE A 10 -17.30 -11.33 20.33
N ILE A 11 -16.56 -10.69 19.44
CA ILE A 11 -15.20 -11.08 19.06
C ILE A 11 -14.23 -9.94 19.31
N LYS A 12 -13.07 -10.26 19.87
CA LYS A 12 -11.97 -9.31 20.00
C LYS A 12 -11.31 -9.12 18.64
N VAL A 13 -11.24 -7.88 18.18
CA VAL A 13 -10.59 -7.50 16.91
C VAL A 13 -9.38 -6.61 17.15
N GLN A 14 -8.52 -6.54 16.14
CA GLN A 14 -7.42 -5.59 16.04
C GLN A 14 -7.65 -4.74 14.80
N TRP A 15 -7.60 -3.42 14.95
CA TRP A 15 -7.88 -2.52 13.83
C TRP A 15 -6.73 -2.44 12.84
N PHE A 16 -7.09 -2.26 11.58
CA PHE A 16 -6.19 -1.90 10.49
C PHE A 16 -6.69 -0.59 9.91
N TYR A 17 -5.81 0.38 9.79
CA TYR A 17 -6.16 1.71 9.28
C TYR A 17 -5.88 1.82 7.79
N ARG A 18 -6.68 2.63 7.10
CA ARG A 18 -6.45 3.11 5.73
C ARG A 18 -5.61 4.37 5.75
N LYS A 19 -5.08 4.73 4.57
CA LYS A 19 -4.31 5.96 4.40
C LYS A 19 -5.06 7.23 4.84
N THR A 20 -6.39 7.24 4.74
CA THR A 20 -7.25 8.37 5.14
C THR A 20 -7.35 8.54 6.65
N GLU A 21 -7.02 7.50 7.41
CA GLU A 21 -7.07 7.46 8.88
C GLU A 21 -5.69 7.75 9.50
N LEU A 22 -4.65 7.89 8.67
CA LEU A 22 -3.30 8.24 9.14
C LEU A 22 -3.18 9.75 9.39
N ILE A 23 -3.01 10.12 10.65
CA ILE A 23 -2.94 11.52 11.07
C ILE A 23 -1.49 12.01 11.02
N GLY A 24 -1.29 13.28 10.66
CA GLY A 24 0.02 13.95 10.73
C GLY A 24 0.99 13.64 9.60
N LEU A 25 0.59 12.85 8.59
CA LEU A 25 1.42 12.59 7.42
C LEU A 25 1.35 13.74 6.41
N GLN A 26 2.51 14.09 5.87
CA GLN A 26 2.62 15.06 4.79
C GLN A 26 2.00 14.51 3.50
N LYS A 27 1.49 15.40 2.65
CA LYS A 27 0.82 15.02 1.40
C LYS A 27 1.70 14.17 0.49
N ASP A 28 2.99 14.45 0.42
CA ASP A 28 3.94 13.70 -0.39
C ASP A 28 4.21 12.28 0.14
N HIS A 29 4.08 12.06 1.45
CA HIS A 29 4.08 10.71 2.04
C HIS A 29 2.81 9.95 1.67
N LEU A 30 1.64 10.61 1.76
CA LEU A 30 0.36 10.03 1.37
C LEU A 30 0.31 9.64 -0.12
N ASP A 31 0.93 10.44 -1.00
CA ASP A 31 1.06 10.12 -2.43
C ASP A 31 1.85 8.82 -2.69
N CYS A 32 2.63 8.34 -1.72
CA CYS A 32 3.42 7.12 -1.82
C CYS A 32 2.73 5.89 -1.20
N ILE A 33 1.52 6.05 -0.66
CA ILE A 33 0.72 5.01 -0.04
C ILE A 33 -0.42 4.62 -1.00
N SER A 34 -0.59 3.32 -1.23
CA SER A 34 -1.65 2.81 -2.12
C SER A 34 -3.02 2.88 -1.45
N GLU A 35 -4.09 2.94 -2.25
CA GLU A 35 -5.47 2.77 -1.77
C GLU A 35 -5.70 1.39 -1.10
N ASN A 36 -4.99 0.37 -1.58
CA ASN A 36 -5.09 -1.00 -1.07
C ASN A 36 -4.10 -1.30 0.07
N GLU A 37 -3.37 -0.29 0.54
CA GLU A 37 -2.46 -0.45 1.66
C GLU A 37 -3.20 -0.23 3.00
N VAL A 38 -3.02 -1.18 3.91
CA VAL A 38 -3.60 -1.14 5.26
C VAL A 38 -2.50 -1.23 6.31
N PHE A 39 -2.73 -0.61 7.46
CA PHE A 39 -1.72 -0.49 8.51
C PHE A 39 -2.24 -1.10 9.81
N LYS A 40 -1.61 -2.21 10.24
CA LYS A 40 -1.93 -2.86 11.50
C LYS A 40 -1.70 -1.91 12.68
N THR A 41 -2.68 -1.73 13.55
CA THR A 41 -2.53 -0.85 14.73
C THR A 41 -2.35 -1.63 16.02
N ASN A 42 -2.04 -0.94 17.13
CA ASN A 42 -2.10 -1.51 18.48
C ASN A 42 -3.46 -1.30 19.16
N GLU A 43 -4.50 -1.00 18.37
CA GLU A 43 -5.83 -0.76 18.86
C GLU A 43 -6.68 -2.02 18.75
N PHE A 44 -7.37 -2.33 19.85
CA PHE A 44 -8.20 -3.52 19.97
C PHE A 44 -9.57 -3.11 20.46
N ASP A 45 -10.58 -3.83 19.99
CA ASP A 45 -11.96 -3.61 20.40
C ASP A 45 -12.73 -4.95 20.43
N TYR A 46 -13.95 -4.92 20.94
CA TYR A 46 -14.89 -6.02 20.88
C TYR A 46 -16.09 -5.62 20.04
N ILE A 47 -16.31 -6.34 18.94
CA ILE A 47 -17.44 -6.10 18.03
C ILE A 47 -18.39 -7.30 18.05
N GLU A 48 -19.63 -7.08 17.65
CA GLU A 48 -20.60 -8.15 17.44
C GLU A 48 -20.21 -8.97 16.21
N ILE A 49 -20.34 -10.30 16.28
CA ILE A 49 -19.98 -11.19 15.16
C ILE A 49 -20.78 -10.86 13.89
N GLU A 50 -22.02 -10.39 14.04
CA GLU A 50 -22.89 -10.02 12.91
C GLU A 50 -22.36 -8.84 12.09
N SER A 51 -21.44 -8.05 12.65
CA SER A 51 -20.78 -6.95 11.93
C SER A 51 -19.73 -7.42 10.92
N ILE A 52 -19.35 -8.71 10.94
CA ILE A 52 -18.38 -9.27 9.99
C ILE A 52 -19.08 -9.54 8.66
N ILE A 53 -18.74 -8.75 7.64
CA ILE A 53 -19.36 -8.84 6.31
C ILE A 53 -18.62 -9.77 5.34
N GLY A 54 -17.38 -10.15 5.64
CA GLY A 54 -16.57 -10.96 4.75
C GLY A 54 -15.11 -11.10 5.17
N LEU A 55 -14.35 -11.87 4.39
CA LEU A 55 -12.92 -12.09 4.59
C LEU A 55 -12.12 -11.10 3.74
N ALA A 56 -11.08 -10.53 4.37
CA ALA A 56 -10.05 -9.75 3.69
C ALA A 56 -8.73 -10.52 3.72
N ILE A 57 -7.97 -10.42 2.63
CA ILE A 57 -6.63 -11.00 2.52
C ILE A 57 -5.63 -9.86 2.64
N ILE A 58 -4.69 -9.97 3.58
CA ILE A 58 -3.63 -8.99 3.78
C ILE A 58 -2.31 -9.65 3.44
N LEU A 59 -1.70 -9.20 2.34
CA LEU A 59 -0.44 -9.70 1.82
C LEU A 59 0.76 -8.87 2.32
N SER A 60 1.95 -9.44 2.22
CA SER A 60 3.17 -8.65 2.19
C SER A 60 3.24 -7.81 0.91
N TYR A 61 4.07 -6.77 0.93
CA TYR A 61 4.29 -5.94 -0.26
C TYR A 61 4.89 -6.75 -1.40
N GLU A 62 5.83 -7.65 -1.10
CA GLU A 62 6.44 -8.53 -2.07
C GLU A 62 5.40 -9.44 -2.72
N GLU A 63 4.51 -10.06 -1.95
CA GLU A 63 3.44 -10.88 -2.52
C GLU A 63 2.48 -10.05 -3.39
N TYR A 64 2.08 -8.87 -2.92
CA TYR A 64 1.18 -7.98 -3.65
C TYR A 64 1.80 -7.48 -4.97
N ASP A 65 3.12 -7.26 -5.03
CA ASP A 65 3.81 -6.83 -6.27
C ASP A 65 3.79 -7.91 -7.38
N HIS A 66 3.50 -9.17 -7.04
CA HIS A 66 3.47 -10.29 -7.99
C HIS A 66 2.05 -10.75 -8.39
N ILE A 67 0.99 -10.14 -7.85
CA ILE A 67 -0.38 -10.54 -8.21
C ILE A 67 -0.78 -9.96 -9.57
N GLU A 68 -1.32 -10.80 -10.45
CA GLU A 68 -1.81 -10.38 -11.76
C GLU A 68 -3.28 -9.94 -11.71
N GLU A 69 -4.07 -10.55 -10.81
CA GLU A 69 -5.50 -10.30 -10.66
C GLU A 69 -5.77 -9.60 -9.32
N LEU A 70 -6.29 -8.37 -9.42
CA LEU A 70 -6.76 -7.63 -8.26
C LEU A 70 -8.20 -8.02 -7.93
N ASN A 71 -8.45 -8.21 -6.64
CA ASN A 71 -9.78 -8.37 -6.07
C ASN A 71 -9.97 -7.30 -5.00
N ASP A 72 -11.18 -6.76 -4.87
CA ASP A 72 -11.57 -5.72 -3.91
C ASP A 72 -11.31 -6.11 -2.45
N ASN A 73 -11.15 -7.41 -2.16
CA ASN A 73 -10.85 -7.94 -0.81
C ASN A 73 -9.36 -8.19 -0.54
N ILE A 74 -8.46 -7.85 -1.48
CA ILE A 74 -7.01 -8.03 -1.32
C ILE A 74 -6.38 -6.69 -0.94
N PHE A 75 -5.70 -6.68 0.19
CA PHE A 75 -4.91 -5.57 0.70
C PHE A 75 -3.47 -6.02 0.92
N PHE A 76 -2.59 -5.07 1.18
CA PHE A 76 -1.22 -5.36 1.57
C PHE A 76 -0.73 -4.42 2.66
N MET A 77 0.39 -4.76 3.28
CA MET A 77 1.00 -3.96 4.33
C MET A 77 2.51 -3.89 4.16
N ARG A 78 3.07 -2.67 4.24
CA ARG A 78 4.53 -2.44 4.40
C ARG A 78 4.94 -2.02 5.79
N ALA A 79 4.01 -1.45 6.55
CA ALA A 79 4.26 -0.92 7.88
C ALA A 79 3.04 -1.10 8.78
N SER A 80 3.28 -1.19 10.08
CA SER A 80 2.27 -1.02 11.12
C SER A 80 2.12 0.46 11.49
N TYR A 81 0.98 0.84 12.04
CA TYR A 81 0.72 2.19 12.56
C TYR A 81 0.47 2.12 14.06
N ILE A 82 1.49 2.40 14.85
CA ILE A 82 1.50 2.19 16.30
C ILE A 82 1.75 3.52 16.99
N ASN A 83 0.87 3.92 17.90
CA ASN A 83 0.96 5.20 18.63
C ASN A 83 1.23 6.38 17.69
N GLU A 84 0.39 6.49 16.66
CA GLU A 84 0.44 7.54 15.63
C GLU A 84 1.71 7.56 14.75
N LYS A 85 2.47 6.44 14.70
CA LYS A 85 3.73 6.35 13.94
C LYS A 85 3.76 5.13 13.04
N LEU A 86 4.28 5.31 11.82
CA LEU A 86 4.57 4.21 10.91
C LEU A 86 5.81 3.43 11.34
N LEU A 87 5.72 2.11 11.32
CA LEU A 87 6.79 1.17 11.67
C LEU A 87 6.91 0.07 10.60
N PRO A 88 8.01 0.00 9.82
CA PRO A 88 9.14 0.92 9.84
C PRO A 88 8.75 2.35 9.41
N PRO A 89 9.48 3.37 9.89
CA PRO A 89 9.23 4.74 9.48
C PRO A 89 9.45 4.91 7.97
N PHE A 90 8.75 5.89 7.39
CA PHE A 90 8.66 6.11 5.95
C PHE A 90 10.04 6.26 5.27
N GLU A 91 11.02 6.84 5.98
CA GLU A 91 12.39 7.05 5.48
C GLU A 91 13.14 5.75 5.19
N GLN A 92 12.76 4.66 5.86
CA GLN A 92 13.36 3.33 5.70
C GLN A 92 12.74 2.54 4.55
N TRP A 93 11.65 3.04 3.96
CA TRP A 93 11.00 2.35 2.85
C TRP A 93 11.89 2.41 1.60
N LYS A 94 11.85 1.35 0.79
CA LYS A 94 12.65 1.23 -0.43
C LYS A 94 12.29 2.33 -1.42
N LYS A 95 13.22 3.28 -1.61
CA LYS A 95 13.08 4.40 -2.55
C LYS A 95 13.42 3.94 -3.96
N ILE A 96 12.55 4.29 -4.89
CA ILE A 96 12.74 4.05 -6.32
C ILE A 96 12.66 5.37 -7.08
N CYS A 97 12.79 5.31 -8.41
CA CYS A 97 12.71 6.47 -9.29
C CYS A 97 13.83 7.51 -9.05
N VAL A 98 13.91 8.48 -9.97
CA VAL A 98 14.80 9.64 -9.87
C VAL A 98 14.36 10.60 -8.75
N CYS A 99 13.08 10.59 -8.36
CA CYS A 99 12.55 11.41 -7.28
C CYS A 99 12.88 10.88 -5.87
N LYS A 100 13.48 9.69 -5.76
CA LYS A 100 13.87 9.05 -4.49
C LYS A 100 12.70 8.89 -3.51
N ARG A 101 11.51 8.57 -4.02
CA ARG A 101 10.32 8.29 -3.22
C ARG A 101 10.02 6.79 -3.16
N PRO A 102 9.35 6.29 -2.11
CA PRO A 102 8.89 4.90 -2.08
C PRO A 102 7.97 4.57 -3.25
N ALA A 103 7.94 3.29 -3.61
CA ALA A 103 7.04 2.80 -4.63
C ALA A 103 5.58 2.90 -4.17
N ASN A 104 4.69 3.33 -5.05
CA ASN A 104 3.24 3.20 -4.88
C ASN A 104 2.72 2.36 -6.05
N PRO A 105 2.19 1.15 -5.80
CA PRO A 105 1.63 0.25 -6.83
C PRO A 105 0.54 0.88 -7.72
N ASP A 106 -0.17 1.90 -7.22
CA ASP A 106 -1.25 2.56 -7.97
C ASP A 106 -0.70 3.44 -9.11
N LEU A 107 0.58 3.82 -9.02
CA LEU A 107 1.25 4.68 -9.99
C LEU A 107 1.82 3.88 -11.16
N LYS A 108 2.15 4.59 -12.24
CA LYS A 108 2.68 3.99 -13.47
C LYS A 108 4.18 4.19 -13.58
N TYR A 109 4.88 3.13 -13.97
CA TYR A 109 6.33 3.08 -14.03
C TYR A 109 6.83 2.58 -15.38
N VAL A 110 8.10 2.87 -15.66
CA VAL A 110 8.90 2.23 -16.70
C VAL A 110 10.19 1.69 -16.06
N PHE A 111 10.65 0.54 -16.51
CA PHE A 111 11.87 -0.09 -16.02
C PHE A 111 13.10 0.41 -16.78
N CYS A 112 14.14 0.83 -16.06
CA CYS A 112 15.42 1.20 -16.66
C CYS A 112 16.33 -0.02 -16.85
N GLU A 113 16.81 -0.24 -18.07
CA GLU A 113 17.65 -1.40 -18.40
C GLU A 113 19.05 -1.38 -17.77
N ILE A 114 19.57 -0.20 -17.42
CA ILE A 114 20.94 -0.05 -16.90
C ILE A 114 20.95 -0.16 -15.37
N CYS A 115 20.25 0.73 -14.67
CA CYS A 115 20.24 0.74 -13.20
C CYS A 115 19.24 -0.23 -12.58
N LYS A 116 18.41 -0.92 -13.38
CA LYS A 116 17.39 -1.88 -12.92
C LYS A 116 16.42 -1.28 -11.90
N GLN A 117 16.07 -0.01 -12.07
CA GLN A 117 15.10 0.72 -11.24
C GLN A 117 13.83 1.07 -12.00
N TRP A 118 12.71 1.06 -11.27
CA TRP A 118 11.43 1.57 -11.71
C TRP A 118 11.37 3.09 -11.61
N ILE A 119 10.96 3.75 -12.68
CA ILE A 119 10.87 5.22 -12.79
C ILE A 119 9.41 5.59 -13.05
N HIS A 120 8.83 6.48 -12.25
CA HIS A 120 7.49 7.01 -12.51
C HIS A 120 7.43 7.66 -13.89
N LEU A 121 6.43 7.31 -14.69
CA LEU A 121 6.24 7.92 -16.02
C LEU A 121 6.11 9.45 -15.92
N LYS A 122 5.41 9.93 -14.88
CA LYS A 122 5.23 11.36 -14.59
C LYS A 122 6.56 12.08 -14.34
N CYS A 123 7.53 11.45 -13.66
CA CYS A 123 8.83 12.08 -13.35
C CYS A 123 9.70 12.34 -14.58
N ILE A 124 9.38 11.70 -15.70
CA ILE A 124 10.13 11.79 -16.95
C ILE A 124 9.27 12.29 -18.11
N GLY A 125 8.05 12.77 -17.81
CA GLY A 125 7.13 13.33 -18.80
C GLY A 125 6.64 12.34 -19.86
N LEU A 126 6.62 11.04 -19.56
CA LEU A 126 6.08 10.03 -20.48
C LEU A 126 4.61 9.74 -20.18
N SER A 127 3.83 9.57 -21.24
CA SER A 127 2.49 8.96 -21.14
C SER A 127 2.59 7.43 -21.11
N GLN A 128 1.52 6.76 -20.67
CA GLN A 128 1.45 5.30 -20.73
C GLN A 128 1.58 4.78 -22.16
N ASP A 129 0.95 5.44 -23.14
CA ASP A 129 1.02 5.01 -24.54
C ASP A 129 2.41 5.16 -25.13
N GLN A 130 3.14 6.22 -24.76
CA GLN A 130 4.54 6.36 -25.13
C GLN A 130 5.38 5.26 -24.50
N ALA A 131 5.18 4.98 -23.20
CA ALA A 131 5.92 3.95 -22.48
C ALA A 131 5.69 2.54 -23.08
N LYS A 132 4.45 2.20 -23.46
CA LYS A 132 4.11 0.92 -24.10
C LYS A 132 4.80 0.71 -25.45
N ARG A 133 5.16 1.78 -26.16
CA ARG A 133 5.87 1.72 -27.46
C ARG A 133 7.39 1.58 -27.29
N LEU A 134 7.92 1.76 -26.08
CA LEU A 134 9.35 1.60 -25.82
C LEU A 134 9.67 0.12 -25.66
N GLN A 135 10.58 -0.39 -26.51
CA GLN A 135 11.15 -1.72 -26.30
C GLN A 135 12.14 -1.75 -25.13
N LYS A 136 12.90 -0.66 -24.95
CA LYS A 136 13.88 -0.49 -23.89
C LYS A 136 13.85 0.95 -23.42
N TYR A 137 14.00 1.15 -22.12
CA TYR A 137 14.11 2.46 -21.53
C TYR A 137 15.41 2.60 -20.74
N ILE A 138 16.05 3.77 -20.87
CA ILE A 138 17.24 4.16 -20.12
C ILE A 138 16.94 5.51 -19.48
N CYS A 139 17.08 5.60 -18.16
CA CYS A 139 16.76 6.81 -17.42
C CYS A 139 17.78 7.92 -17.70
N PRO A 140 17.43 9.21 -17.48
CA PRO A 140 18.32 10.33 -17.76
C PRO A 140 19.67 10.24 -17.04
N GLU A 141 19.68 9.73 -15.81
CA GLU A 141 20.92 9.55 -15.04
C GLU A 141 21.86 8.52 -15.67
N CYS A 142 21.33 7.43 -16.23
CA CYS A 142 22.14 6.43 -16.93
C CYS A 142 22.55 6.83 -18.35
N LYS A 143 21.97 7.89 -18.92
CA LYS A 143 22.40 8.45 -20.22
C LYS A 143 23.54 9.46 -20.07
N LYS A 144 23.71 10.03 -18.88
CA LYS A 144 24.80 10.97 -18.55
C LYS A 144 26.10 10.26 -18.18
N ASN A 145 25.99 9.01 -17.72
CA ASN A 145 27.12 8.12 -17.44
C ASN A 145 27.50 7.31 -18.68
#